data_AF-A0A3N5LDV0-F1
#
_entry.id   AF-A0A3N5LDV0-F1
#
_cell.length_a   1.000
_cell.length_b   1.000
_cell.length_c   1.000
_cell.angle_alpha   90.00
_cell.angle_beta   90.00
_cell.angle_gamma   90.00
#
_symmetry.space_group_name_H-M   'P 1'
#
loop_
_entity.id
_entity.type
_entity.pdbx_description
1 polymer ?
#
loop_
_entity_poly.entity_id
_entity_poly.type
_entity_poly.pdbx_seq_one_letter_code
_entity_poly.pdbx_strand_id
1 'polypeptide(L)'
;YLRCTSHADLSRMGRLPVADPSRWANVELWSPCFQVDAVGTNGSGDATIAGFLAALLRGAGPQDAVRAAVGVGACNVEAADALSGILSWEDTQERIRAGWAQRALILDAPGWKWDAAERLWVNVGSQN
;
A
#
# COMPACT_ATOMS: atom_id res chain seq x y z
N TYR A 1 1.81 -6.74 1.15
CA TYR A 1 1.24 -7.21 2.43
C TYR A 1 1.57 -6.19 3.49
N LEU A 2 0.59 -5.80 4.30
CA LEU A 2 0.77 -4.96 5.48
C LEU A 2 0.18 -5.71 6.67
N ARG A 3 0.92 -5.80 7.77
CA ARG A 3 0.41 -6.26 9.06
C ARG A 3 0.89 -5.29 10.13
N CYS A 4 -0.05 -4.84 10.94
CA CYS A 4 0.19 -3.88 11.99
C CYS A 4 -0.02 -4.53 13.36
N THR A 5 0.69 -4.00 14.34
CA THR A 5 0.62 -4.46 15.73
C THR A 5 -0.54 -3.78 16.47
N SER A 6 -0.63 -4.03 17.77
CA SER A 6 -1.64 -3.46 18.66
C SER A 6 -1.57 -1.93 18.75
N HIS A 7 -2.69 -1.30 19.15
CA HIS A 7 -2.73 0.14 19.45
C HIS A 7 -1.69 0.54 20.49
N ALA A 8 -1.49 -0.29 21.53
CA ALA A 8 -0.56 -0.02 22.62
C ALA A 8 0.89 0.09 22.11
N ASP A 9 1.30 -0.80 21.21
CA ASP A 9 2.62 -0.76 20.61
C ASP A 9 2.77 0.39 19.61
N LEU A 10 1.74 0.65 18.78
CA LEU A 10 1.73 1.77 17.85
C LEU A 10 1.84 3.12 18.57
N SER A 11 1.21 3.25 19.73
CA SER A 11 1.28 4.45 20.58
C SER A 11 2.67 4.68 21.17
N ARG A 12 3.57 3.69 21.11
CA ARG A 12 4.97 3.77 21.56
C ARG A 12 5.94 4.04 20.40
N MET A 13 5.45 4.24 19.18
CA MET A 13 6.28 4.61 18.03
C MET A 13 7.06 5.90 18.31
N GLY A 14 8.29 5.95 17.80
CA GLY A 14 9.21 7.07 17.99
C GLY A 14 8.91 8.25 17.08
N ARG A 15 9.93 8.77 16.40
CA ARG A 15 9.91 10.08 15.71
C ARG A 15 8.97 10.21 14.51
N LEU A 16 8.27 9.14 14.13
CA LEU A 16 7.29 9.14 13.05
C LEU A 16 6.06 8.35 13.48
N PRO A 17 5.26 8.88 14.43
CA PRO A 17 4.04 8.19 14.86
C PRO A 17 3.04 8.18 13.71
N VAL A 18 2.25 7.10 13.63
CA VAL A 18 1.06 7.10 12.79
C VAL A 18 0.06 8.14 13.32
N ALA A 19 -0.59 8.88 12.42
CA ALA A 19 -1.47 9.98 12.81
C ALA A 19 -2.67 9.54 13.68
N ASP A 20 -3.16 8.31 13.48
CA ASP A 20 -4.25 7.72 14.25
C ASP A 20 -3.96 6.23 14.49
N PRO A 21 -3.36 5.86 15.64
CA PRO A 21 -3.06 4.47 15.96
C PRO A 21 -4.27 3.53 15.93
N SER A 22 -5.50 4.03 16.16
CA SER A 22 -6.71 3.22 16.14
C SER A 22 -7.02 2.68 14.75
N ARG A 23 -6.75 3.48 13.71
CA ARG A 23 -6.93 3.05 12.32
C ARG A 23 -5.92 2.00 11.89
N TRP A 24 -4.77 1.92 12.56
CA TRP A 24 -3.66 1.02 12.22
C TRP A 24 -3.63 -0.23 13.10
N ALA A 25 -4.25 -0.21 14.27
CA ALA A 25 -4.19 -1.31 15.23
C ALA A 25 -4.76 -2.61 14.67
N ASN A 26 -3.99 -3.70 14.77
CA ASN A 26 -4.37 -5.06 14.38
C ASN A 26 -4.88 -5.18 12.92
N VAL A 27 -4.49 -4.23 12.08
CA VAL A 27 -4.83 -4.22 10.66
C VAL A 27 -3.92 -5.17 9.91
N GLU A 28 -4.52 -5.98 9.03
CA GLU A 28 -3.79 -6.87 8.16
C GLU A 28 -4.41 -6.84 6.75
N LEU A 29 -3.61 -6.43 5.77
CA LEU A 29 -4.05 -6.08 4.41
C LEU A 29 -3.18 -6.74 3.34
N TRP A 30 -3.81 -7.21 2.27
CA TRP A 30 -3.16 -7.58 1.02
C TRP A 30 -3.68 -6.70 -0.11
N SER A 31 -2.79 -5.87 -0.67
CA SER A 31 -3.05 -5.16 -1.91
C SER A 31 -2.58 -6.01 -3.10
N PRO A 32 -3.43 -6.27 -4.10
CA PRO A 32 -2.94 -6.71 -5.39
C PRO A 32 -2.02 -5.65 -6.01
N CYS A 33 -1.04 -6.07 -6.81
CA CYS A 33 -0.21 -5.15 -7.59
C CYS A 33 -1.03 -4.46 -8.69
N PHE A 34 -0.73 -3.20 -9.01
CA PHE A 34 -1.30 -2.57 -10.20
C PHE A 34 -0.76 -3.23 -11.47
N GLN A 35 -1.60 -3.29 -12.50
CA GLN A 35 -1.24 -3.82 -13.80
C GLN A 35 -0.50 -2.74 -14.58
N VAL A 36 0.68 -3.12 -15.05
CA VAL A 36 1.64 -2.29 -15.77
C VAL A 36 2.42 -3.14 -16.76
N ASP A 37 2.89 -2.53 -17.83
CA ASP A 37 3.84 -3.15 -18.75
C ASP A 37 5.25 -3.00 -18.15
N ALA A 38 5.73 -4.03 -17.47
CA ALA A 38 7.00 -3.99 -16.75
C ALA A 38 8.19 -4.01 -17.72
N VAL A 39 9.02 -2.97 -17.66
CA VAL A 39 10.23 -2.79 -18.49
C VAL A 39 11.50 -3.09 -17.68
N GLY A 40 11.52 -2.74 -16.38
CA GLY A 40 12.62 -3.03 -15.47
C GLY A 40 12.14 -3.14 -14.03
N THR A 41 12.72 -4.01 -13.21
CA THR A 41 12.26 -4.22 -11.81
C THR A 41 13.19 -3.59 -10.77
N ASN A 42 14.26 -2.94 -11.23
CA ASN A 42 15.30 -2.39 -10.36
C ASN A 42 14.77 -1.19 -9.58
N GLY A 43 14.89 -1.23 -8.25
CA GLY A 43 14.39 -0.17 -7.37
C GLY A 43 12.88 -0.26 -7.06
N SER A 44 12.16 -1.26 -7.55
CA SER A 44 10.71 -1.40 -7.30
C SER A 44 10.38 -1.57 -5.81
N GLY A 45 11.25 -2.23 -5.05
CA GLY A 45 11.15 -2.34 -3.59
C GLY A 45 11.37 -1.00 -2.89
N ASP A 46 12.41 -0.25 -3.28
CA ASP A 46 12.71 1.07 -2.72
C ASP A 46 11.59 2.07 -3.03
N ALA A 47 11.08 2.05 -4.26
CA ALA A 47 9.93 2.83 -4.69
C ALA A 47 8.66 2.48 -3.87
N THR A 48 8.44 1.19 -3.59
CA THR A 48 7.34 0.73 -2.74
C THR A 48 7.47 1.28 -1.31
N ILE A 49 8.67 1.21 -0.73
CA ILE A 49 8.95 1.76 0.61
C ILE A 49 8.78 3.28 0.63
N ALA A 50 9.31 3.98 -0.38
CA ALA A 50 9.18 5.42 -0.52
C ALA A 50 7.71 5.85 -0.61
N GLY A 51 6.89 5.14 -1.40
CA GLY A 51 5.45 5.38 -1.48
C GLY A 51 4.73 5.18 -0.15
N PHE A 52 5.08 4.13 0.60
CA PHE A 52 4.52 3.89 1.93
C PHE A 52 4.87 5.00 2.93
N LEU A 53 6.15 5.38 3.00
CA LEU A 53 6.62 6.45 3.88
C LEU A 53 6.04 7.81 3.49
N ALA A 54 5.92 8.10 2.19
CA ALA A 54 5.30 9.31 1.69
C ALA A 54 3.82 9.42 2.10
N ALA A 55 3.10 8.29 2.11
CA ALA A 55 1.72 8.22 2.59
C ALA A 55 1.62 8.46 4.10
N LEU A 56 2.50 7.81 4.89
CA LEU A 56 2.57 8.01 6.34
C LEU A 56 2.83 9.48 6.70
N LEU A 57 3.80 10.13 6.03
CA LEU A 57 4.12 11.54 6.22
C LEU A 57 2.95 12.49 5.87
N ARG A 58 1.99 12.01 5.08
CA ARG A 58 0.77 12.75 4.71
C ARG A 58 -0.44 12.42 5.59
N GLY A 59 -0.25 11.63 6.64
CA GLY A 59 -1.32 11.23 7.56
C GLY A 59 -2.31 10.22 6.97
N ALA A 60 -1.91 9.48 5.94
CA ALA A 60 -2.75 8.47 5.31
C ALA A 60 -3.09 7.32 6.30
N GLY A 61 -4.25 6.68 6.08
CA GLY A 61 -4.60 5.43 6.76
C GLY A 61 -3.88 4.22 6.16
N PRO A 62 -4.00 3.03 6.76
CA PRO A 62 -3.27 1.85 6.29
C PRO A 62 -3.69 1.38 4.89
N GLN A 63 -4.98 1.51 4.52
CA GLN A 63 -5.48 1.19 3.19
C GLN A 63 -4.85 2.09 2.11
N ASP A 64 -4.84 3.40 2.35
CA ASP A 64 -4.24 4.37 1.44
C ASP A 64 -2.72 4.19 1.36
N ALA A 65 -2.06 3.94 2.50
CA ALA A 65 -0.62 3.73 2.55
C ALA A 65 -0.19 2.48 1.77
N VAL A 66 -0.90 1.36 1.90
CA VAL A 66 -0.56 0.14 1.14
C VAL A 66 -0.85 0.31 -0.35
N ARG A 67 -1.92 1.03 -0.74
CA ARG A 67 -2.18 1.36 -2.15
C ARG A 67 -1.13 2.28 -2.74
N ALA A 68 -0.75 3.33 -2.01
CA ALA A 68 0.31 4.25 -2.43
C ALA A 68 1.65 3.53 -2.60
N ALA A 69 2.01 2.64 -1.66
CA ALA A 69 3.21 1.83 -1.75
C ALA A 69 3.26 1.03 -3.06
N VAL A 70 2.18 0.27 -3.34
CA VAL A 70 2.10 -0.56 -4.53
C VAL A 70 1.97 0.26 -5.82
N GLY A 71 1.31 1.43 -5.77
CA GLY A 71 1.20 2.37 -6.89
C GLY A 71 2.55 2.96 -7.30
N VAL A 72 3.33 3.45 -6.34
CA VAL A 72 4.66 4.00 -6.62
C VAL A 72 5.61 2.90 -7.10
N GLY A 73 5.54 1.70 -6.51
CA GLY A 73 6.27 0.53 -7.00
C GLY A 73 5.91 0.16 -8.44
N ALA A 74 4.63 0.26 -8.82
CA ALA A 74 4.17 0.01 -10.17
C ALA A 74 4.66 1.07 -11.18
N CYS A 75 4.64 2.36 -10.80
CA CYS A 75 5.21 3.43 -11.62
C CYS A 75 6.70 3.21 -11.93
N ASN A 76 7.48 2.77 -10.93
CA ASN A 76 8.92 2.51 -11.11
C ASN A 76 9.20 1.46 -12.19
N VAL A 77 8.38 0.40 -12.27
CA VAL A 77 8.67 -0.71 -13.19
C VAL A 77 8.26 -0.46 -14.64
N GLU A 78 7.52 0.61 -14.92
CA GLU A 78 7.12 1.00 -16.28
C GLU A 78 8.26 1.66 -17.07
N ALA A 79 9.39 2.00 -16.41
CA ALA A 79 10.57 2.56 -17.04
C ALA A 79 11.78 1.60 -16.97
N ALA A 80 12.68 1.72 -17.95
CA ALA A 80 13.92 0.95 -17.99
C ALA A 80 14.94 1.41 -16.93
N ASP A 81 14.84 2.66 -16.48
CA ASP A 81 15.64 3.21 -15.39
C ASP A 81 14.80 3.42 -14.12
N ALA A 82 15.45 3.44 -12.96
CA ALA A 82 14.77 3.37 -11.66
C ALA A 82 14.02 4.66 -11.26
N LEU A 83 14.13 5.76 -12.00
CA LEU A 83 13.63 7.07 -11.56
C LEU A 83 12.67 7.71 -12.56
N SER A 84 12.85 7.52 -13.86
CA SER A 84 12.05 8.19 -14.89
C SER A 84 10.60 7.72 -14.94
N GLY A 85 10.31 6.52 -14.43
CA GLY A 85 8.95 6.01 -14.30
C GLY A 85 8.17 6.55 -13.10
N ILE A 86 8.84 7.16 -12.12
CA ILE A 86 8.18 7.62 -10.89
C ILE A 86 7.40 8.91 -11.18
N LEU A 87 6.07 8.82 -11.04
CA LEU A 87 5.17 9.96 -11.14
C LEU A 87 5.25 10.84 -9.88
N SER A 88 4.70 12.06 -9.96
CA SER A 88 4.44 12.87 -8.77
C SER A 88 3.49 12.14 -7.81
N TRP A 89 3.45 12.61 -6.56
CA TRP A 89 2.50 12.06 -5.58
C TRP A 89 1.07 12.23 -6.08
N GLU A 90 0.72 13.43 -6.53
CA GLU A 90 -0.60 13.82 -6.99
C GLU A 90 -1.03 12.98 -8.21
N ASP A 91 -0.15 12.82 -9.19
CA ASP A 91 -0.42 12.00 -10.39
C ASP A 91 -0.59 10.52 -10.04
N THR A 92 0.22 9.99 -9.12
CA THR A 92 0.08 8.61 -8.65
C THR A 92 -1.26 8.40 -7.97
N GLN A 93 -1.66 9.31 -7.08
CA GLN A 93 -2.95 9.22 -6.39
C GLN A 93 -4.14 9.39 -7.34
N GLU A 94 -4.03 10.29 -8.32
CA GLU A 94 -5.06 10.46 -9.35
C GLU A 94 -5.22 9.18 -10.18
N ARG A 95 -4.12 8.58 -10.64
CA ARG A 95 -4.15 7.32 -11.39
C ARG A 95 -4.82 6.19 -10.58
N ILE A 96 -4.47 6.07 -9.30
CA ILE A 96 -5.10 5.09 -8.39
C ILE A 96 -6.61 5.35 -8.27
N ARG A 97 -7.02 6.61 -8.01
CA ARG A 97 -8.44 7.00 -7.85
C ARG A 97 -9.24 6.86 -9.15
N ALA A 98 -8.61 7.05 -10.30
CA ALA A 98 -9.20 6.83 -11.63
C ALA A 98 -9.45 5.35 -11.94
N GLY A 99 -9.15 4.45 -11.01
CA GLY A 99 -9.51 3.04 -11.12
C GLY A 99 -8.45 2.16 -11.75
N TRP A 100 -7.16 2.54 -11.67
CA TRP A 100 -6.03 1.76 -12.20
C TRP A 100 -6.21 0.25 -12.00
N ALA A 101 -6.18 -0.50 -13.11
CA ALA A 101 -6.37 -1.94 -13.12
C ALA A 101 -5.37 -2.61 -12.15
N GLN A 102 -5.87 -3.55 -11.36
CA GLN A 102 -5.08 -4.37 -10.46
C GLN A 102 -4.96 -5.77 -11.06
N ARG A 103 -3.80 -6.41 -10.86
CA ARG A 103 -3.61 -7.81 -11.20
C ARG A 103 -4.57 -8.67 -10.37
N ALA A 104 -5.08 -9.74 -10.98
CA ALA A 104 -5.89 -10.71 -10.28
C ALA A 104 -5.07 -11.33 -9.13
N LEU A 105 -5.66 -11.32 -7.93
CA LEU A 105 -5.11 -11.91 -6.73
C LEU A 105 -6.26 -12.62 -6.02
N ILE A 106 -6.21 -13.95 -6.00
CA ILE A 106 -7.18 -14.78 -5.29
C ILE A 106 -6.50 -15.24 -4.00
N LEU A 107 -7.10 -14.89 -2.86
CA LEU A 107 -6.69 -15.40 -1.56
C LEU A 107 -7.72 -16.39 -1.05
N ASP A 108 -7.35 -17.67 -1.08
CA ASP A 108 -8.14 -18.76 -0.50
C ASP A 108 -7.49 -19.19 0.83
N ALA A 109 -7.64 -18.33 1.83
CA ALA A 109 -7.13 -18.57 3.18
C ALA A 109 -8.13 -18.07 4.24
N PRO A 110 -8.30 -18.78 5.37
CA PRO A 110 -9.23 -18.38 6.42
C PRO A 110 -8.96 -16.96 6.93
N GLY A 111 -10.04 -16.21 7.19
CA GLY A 111 -9.97 -14.86 7.72
C GLY A 111 -9.80 -13.77 6.66
N TRP A 112 -9.46 -14.08 5.41
CA TRP A 112 -9.35 -13.08 4.34
C TRP A 112 -10.69 -12.83 3.65
N LYS A 113 -11.02 -11.54 3.46
CA LYS A 113 -12.18 -11.11 2.70
C LYS A 113 -11.79 -10.01 1.72
N TRP A 114 -12.35 -10.06 0.52
CA TRP A 114 -12.19 -8.98 -0.45
C TRP A 114 -13.08 -7.80 -0.07
N ASP A 115 -12.47 -6.63 0.10
CA ASP A 115 -13.15 -5.34 0.21
C ASP A 115 -13.17 -4.69 -1.17
N ALA A 116 -14.34 -4.65 -1.81
CA ALA A 116 -14.50 -4.08 -3.14
C ALA A 116 -14.39 -2.55 -3.18
N ALA A 117 -14.71 -1.86 -2.07
CA ALA A 117 -14.63 -0.41 -2.01
C ALA A 117 -13.16 0.03 -1.92
N GLU A 118 -12.38 -0.66 -1.08
CA GLU A 118 -10.95 -0.38 -0.95
C GLU A 118 -10.10 -1.05 -2.03
N ARG A 119 -10.66 -2.06 -2.70
CA ARG A 119 -9.97 -2.95 -3.65
C ARG A 119 -8.75 -3.62 -3.02
N LEU A 120 -8.96 -4.14 -1.81
CA LEU A 120 -7.95 -4.79 -0.98
C LEU A 120 -8.52 -6.08 -0.40
N TRP A 121 -7.64 -7.01 -0.07
CA TRP A 121 -7.97 -8.10 0.82
C TRP A 121 -7.71 -7.66 2.26
N VAL A 122 -8.68 -7.89 3.13
CA VAL A 122 -8.63 -7.53 4.55
C VAL A 122 -8.74 -8.81 5.38
N ASN A 123 -7.85 -8.98 6.35
CA ASN A 123 -8.00 -10.07 7.32
C ASN A 123 -9.00 -9.63 8.40
N VAL A 124 -10.11 -10.34 8.53
CA VAL A 124 -11.12 -10.13 9.59
C VAL A 124 -10.89 -11.03 10.81
N GLY A 125 -9.91 -11.93 10.76
CA GLY A 125 -9.52 -12.80 11.87
C GLY A 125 -8.54 -12.17 12.86
N SER A 126 -7.96 -11.00 12.53
CA SER A 126 -7.03 -10.27 13.41
C SER A 126 -7.71 -9.40 14.47
N GLN A 127 -9.05 -9.41 14.57
CA GLN A 127 -9.82 -8.61 15.53
C GLN A 127 -10.15 -9.31 16.87
N ASN A 128 -9.53 -10.46 17.17
CA ASN A 128 -9.70 -11.17 18.45
C ASN A 128 -8.53 -10.95 19.41
#